data_AF-A0A0P7A6X9-F1
#
_entry.id   AF-A0A0P7A6X9-F1
#
_cell.length_a   1.000
_cell.length_b   1.000
_cell.length_c   1.000
_cell.angle_alpha   90.00
_cell.angle_beta   90.00
_cell.angle_gamma   90.00
#
_symmetry.space_group_name_H-M   'P 1'
#
loop_
_entity.id
_entity.type
_entity.pdbx_description
1 polymer ?
#
loop_
_entity_poly.entity_id
_entity_poly.type
_entity_poly.pdbx_seq_one_letter_code
_entity_poly.pdbx_strand_id
1 'polypeptide(L)'
;MEEVKILVYAFVSFLSQEQLPIAATSAEIEINRETRQIRLHQYDLHCTEPYAELAKAGLDSLMRTHTLNADLAPISMTSKHMYEDEGKLNAILYLHYKDDKDLRKISFYADAEGRLSYPYIHQYNYDLEQGRIDGRYIRFDAQNTVKFTMRQKGDLSRKTYSLANAWKALENEKFIDVSAEFSKKDFEKVRKFVFKNGDRRTFRNMDNGNPHYRFSDFDLYLGASGQLNLLETKKIARTNYNELVIHDKQYYTLYFITGEQMGKNRTNLKKDRVYWHNTTYAHKEALKAYLQKLKDQTY
;
A
#
# COMPACT_ATOMS: atom_id res chain seq x y z
N MET A 1 23.62 -24.22 11.31
CA MET A 1 23.82 -24.17 9.85
C MET A 1 22.65 -23.38 9.26
N GLU A 2 22.58 -22.09 9.60
CA GLU A 2 21.29 -21.37 9.76
C GLU A 2 21.28 -19.96 9.14
N GLU A 3 22.40 -19.54 8.55
CA GLU A 3 22.71 -18.12 8.36
C GLU A 3 22.92 -17.76 6.89
N VAL A 4 21.96 -18.15 6.06
CA VAL A 4 21.62 -17.33 4.89
C VAL A 4 20.13 -17.02 4.95
N LYS A 5 19.78 -16.10 5.86
CA LYS A 5 18.48 -15.44 5.93
C LYS A 5 18.33 -14.51 4.72
N ILE A 6 18.26 -15.10 3.52
CA ILE A 6 18.19 -14.43 2.22
C ILE A 6 16.83 -13.75 2.08
N LEU A 7 16.68 -12.59 2.72
CA LEU A 7 16.50 -11.24 2.18
C LEU A 7 16.13 -10.97 0.72
N VAL A 8 15.75 -11.99 -0.03
CA VAL A 8 15.21 -11.91 -1.38
C VAL A 8 14.07 -12.92 -1.47
N TYR A 9 14.26 -14.12 -0.91
CA TYR A 9 13.15 -15.00 -0.54
C TYR A 9 12.36 -14.42 0.64
N ALA A 10 13.04 -13.93 1.69
CA ALA A 10 12.37 -13.18 2.75
C ALA A 10 11.74 -11.91 2.18
N PHE A 11 12.56 -11.02 1.56
CA PHE A 11 12.21 -10.20 0.38
C PHE A 11 10.74 -10.25 -0.07
N VAL A 12 10.42 -11.40 -0.68
CA VAL A 12 9.32 -11.64 -1.61
C VAL A 12 8.17 -12.47 -1.00
N SER A 13 8.29 -12.91 0.27
CA SER A 13 7.25 -13.68 0.99
C SER A 13 6.72 -13.01 2.27
N PHE A 14 7.03 -11.73 2.49
CA PHE A 14 7.50 -11.30 3.83
C PHE A 14 6.53 -11.28 5.04
N LEU A 15 5.27 -10.81 4.94
CA LEU A 15 4.71 -10.10 6.13
C LEU A 15 4.00 -10.90 7.25
N SER A 16 3.81 -12.22 7.13
CA SER A 16 3.62 -13.11 8.29
C SER A 16 3.52 -14.56 7.86
N GLN A 17 3.92 -15.48 8.75
CA GLN A 17 3.81 -16.94 8.61
C GLN A 17 4.78 -17.52 7.56
N GLU A 18 5.62 -18.42 8.03
CA GLU A 18 6.48 -19.25 7.19
C GLU A 18 5.60 -20.01 6.16
N GLN A 19 6.13 -20.28 4.97
CA GLN A 19 5.49 -21.01 3.86
C GLN A 19 4.60 -20.21 2.87
N LEU A 20 4.60 -18.87 2.87
CA LEU A 20 3.95 -18.13 1.76
C LEU A 20 4.75 -18.26 0.45
N PRO A 21 4.20 -18.88 -0.62
CA PRO A 21 4.97 -19.31 -1.79
C PRO A 21 4.99 -18.24 -2.89
N ILE A 22 5.08 -16.97 -2.49
CA ILE A 22 5.18 -15.83 -3.40
C ILE A 22 6.64 -15.66 -3.83
N ALA A 23 6.83 -15.36 -5.11
CA ALA A 23 8.07 -15.16 -5.83
C ALA A 23 7.98 -13.86 -6.66
N ALA A 24 9.11 -13.32 -7.10
CA ALA A 24 9.23 -12.08 -7.86
C ALA A 24 10.37 -12.24 -8.85
N THR A 25 10.16 -11.85 -10.10
CA THR A 25 11.17 -12.03 -11.17
C THR A 25 12.41 -11.15 -10.91
N SER A 26 12.23 -9.99 -10.28
CA SER A 26 13.35 -9.17 -9.78
C SER A 26 12.97 -8.28 -8.61
N ALA A 27 13.99 -7.79 -7.90
CA ALA A 27 13.85 -6.79 -6.85
C ALA A 27 14.93 -5.71 -6.98
N GLU A 28 14.54 -4.45 -6.91
CA GLU A 28 15.42 -3.28 -6.74
C GLU A 28 15.41 -2.88 -5.25
N ILE A 29 16.59 -2.74 -4.65
CA ILE A 29 16.78 -2.35 -3.25
C ILE A 29 17.55 -1.03 -3.24
N GLU A 30 17.03 -0.07 -2.48
CA GLU A 30 17.59 1.25 -2.26
C GLU A 30 17.60 1.55 -0.75
N ILE A 31 18.77 1.86 -0.18
CA ILE A 31 18.94 2.25 1.22
C ILE A 31 19.51 3.66 1.25
N ASN A 32 18.77 4.60 1.83
CA ASN A 32 19.24 5.96 2.09
C ASN A 32 19.53 6.11 3.59
N ARG A 33 20.80 6.31 3.93
CA ARG A 33 21.27 6.42 5.32
C ARG A 33 21.05 7.80 5.95
N GLU A 34 20.95 8.86 5.14
CA GLU A 34 20.63 10.20 5.61
C GLU A 34 19.18 10.26 6.12
N THR A 35 18.24 9.69 5.37
CA THR A 35 16.81 9.66 5.74
C THR A 35 16.41 8.42 6.57
N ARG A 36 17.33 7.45 6.73
CA ARG A 36 17.12 6.13 7.36
C ARG A 36 15.95 5.35 6.75
N GLN A 37 15.83 5.44 5.43
CA GLN A 37 14.78 4.79 4.65
C GLN A 37 15.34 3.65 3.82
N ILE A 38 14.52 2.61 3.65
CA ILE A 38 14.75 1.53 2.70
C ILE A 38 13.55 1.54 1.75
N ARG A 39 13.81 1.65 0.45
CA ARG A 39 12.83 1.42 -0.60
C ARG A 39 13.16 0.07 -1.25
N LEU A 40 12.18 -0.81 -1.26
CA LEU A 40 12.23 -2.08 -1.98
C LEU A 40 11.15 -2.06 -3.06
N HIS A 41 11.53 -2.33 -4.29
CA HIS A 41 10.62 -2.45 -5.41
C HIS A 41 10.72 -3.86 -6.00
N GLN A 42 9.60 -4.59 -5.99
CA GLN A 42 9.48 -5.98 -6.40
C GLN A 42 8.67 -6.04 -7.69
N TYR A 43 9.21 -6.72 -8.69
CA TYR A 43 8.63 -6.81 -10.01
C TYR A 43 8.09 -8.21 -10.28
N ASP A 44 6.91 -8.27 -10.90
CA ASP A 44 6.30 -9.50 -11.40
C ASP A 44 6.12 -10.58 -10.32
N LEU A 45 5.27 -10.26 -9.35
CA LEU A 45 4.86 -11.14 -8.25
C LEU A 45 4.03 -12.31 -8.76
N HIS A 46 4.54 -13.50 -8.54
CA HIS A 46 3.99 -14.77 -8.99
C HIS A 46 4.14 -15.85 -7.91
N CYS A 47 3.63 -17.04 -8.16
CA CYS A 47 3.98 -18.25 -7.40
C CYS A 47 4.20 -19.41 -8.37
N THR A 48 4.65 -20.57 -7.88
CA THR A 48 4.62 -21.81 -8.69
C THR A 48 3.24 -22.47 -8.59
N GLU A 49 2.77 -23.09 -9.69
CA GLU A 49 1.40 -23.61 -9.81
C GLU A 49 0.85 -24.45 -8.64
N PRO A 50 1.58 -25.41 -8.02
CA PRO A 50 1.00 -26.23 -6.94
C PRO A 50 0.64 -25.44 -5.67
N TYR A 51 1.01 -24.16 -5.58
CA TYR A 51 0.74 -23.34 -4.41
C TYR A 51 -0.11 -22.07 -4.70
N ALA A 52 -0.82 -22.02 -5.84
CA ALA A 52 -1.60 -20.85 -6.23
C ALA A 52 -2.60 -20.38 -5.14
N GLU A 53 -3.34 -21.29 -4.50
CA GLU A 53 -4.30 -20.92 -3.44
C GLU A 53 -3.61 -20.40 -2.16
N LEU A 54 -2.47 -20.97 -1.78
CA LEU A 54 -1.67 -20.47 -0.64
C LEU A 54 -1.09 -19.08 -0.94
N ALA A 55 -0.64 -18.84 -2.17
CA ALA A 55 -0.15 -17.53 -2.58
C ALA A 55 -1.28 -16.47 -2.64
N LYS A 56 -2.50 -16.84 -3.04
CA LYS A 56 -3.69 -15.96 -2.96
C LYS A 56 -4.04 -15.61 -1.51
N ALA A 57 -4.07 -16.59 -0.61
CA ALA A 57 -4.31 -16.35 0.82
C ALA A 57 -3.20 -15.48 1.45
N GLY A 58 -1.94 -15.72 1.08
CA GLY A 58 -0.80 -14.88 1.47
C GLY A 58 -0.91 -13.44 0.96
N LEU A 59 -1.38 -13.25 -0.28
CA LEU A 59 -1.61 -11.94 -0.88
C LEU A 59 -2.75 -11.17 -0.17
N ASP A 60 -3.83 -11.84 0.22
CA ASP A 60 -4.90 -11.22 1.01
C ASP A 60 -4.41 -10.80 2.40
N SER A 61 -3.71 -11.70 3.11
CA SER A 61 -3.05 -11.39 4.38
C SER A 61 -2.08 -10.21 4.24
N LEU A 62 -1.28 -10.18 3.16
CA LEU A 62 -0.39 -9.07 2.83
C LEU A 62 -1.17 -7.76 2.65
N MET A 63 -2.26 -7.77 1.87
CA MET A 63 -3.09 -6.58 1.60
C MET A 63 -3.72 -5.98 2.87
N ARG A 64 -3.97 -6.80 3.89
CA ARG A 64 -4.50 -6.40 5.22
C ARG A 64 -3.42 -6.01 6.23
N THR A 65 -2.20 -6.52 6.07
CA THR A 65 -1.12 -6.34 7.04
C THR A 65 -0.40 -4.99 6.89
N HIS A 66 -0.34 -4.24 8.00
CA HIS A 66 0.30 -2.92 8.10
C HIS A 66 1.58 -2.89 8.94
N THR A 67 1.94 -3.99 9.61
CA THR A 67 3.13 -4.12 10.44
C THR A 67 4.14 -5.10 9.84
N LEU A 68 5.39 -5.05 10.29
CA LEU A 68 6.39 -6.07 10.00
C LEU A 68 6.33 -7.20 11.05
N ASN A 69 6.92 -8.36 10.75
CA ASN A 69 7.24 -9.35 11.78
C ASN A 69 8.14 -8.72 12.85
N ALA A 70 7.86 -8.98 14.12
CA ALA A 70 8.64 -8.53 15.28
C ALA A 70 10.14 -8.88 15.19
N ASP A 71 10.53 -9.95 14.49
CA ASP A 71 11.94 -10.30 14.28
C ASP A 71 12.73 -9.22 13.53
N LEU A 72 12.06 -8.45 12.66
CA LEU A 72 12.64 -7.33 11.92
C LEU A 72 12.80 -6.07 12.76
N ALA A 73 12.23 -6.02 13.98
CA ALA A 73 12.37 -4.86 14.86
C ALA A 73 13.87 -4.58 15.14
N PRO A 74 14.30 -3.30 15.10
CA PRO A 74 13.46 -2.10 15.12
C PRO A 74 13.10 -1.51 13.74
N ILE A 75 13.31 -2.22 12.63
CA ILE A 75 12.84 -1.80 11.30
C ILE A 75 11.30 -1.81 11.32
N SER A 76 10.68 -0.82 10.68
CA SER A 76 9.23 -0.70 10.52
C SER A 76 8.84 -0.39 9.08
N MET A 77 7.65 -0.81 8.66
CA MET A 77 7.07 -0.43 7.35
C MET A 77 6.36 0.91 7.50
N THR A 78 6.74 1.90 6.70
CA THR A 78 6.08 3.22 6.68
C THR A 78 4.96 3.26 5.64
N SER A 79 5.12 2.58 4.51
CA SER A 79 4.03 2.35 3.56
C SER A 79 4.27 1.15 2.65
N LYS A 80 3.18 0.66 2.05
CA LYS A 80 3.18 -0.36 1.01
C LYS A 80 2.28 0.11 -0.13
N HIS A 81 2.75 -0.05 -1.35
CA HIS A 81 1.97 0.14 -2.56
C HIS A 81 2.07 -1.12 -3.42
N MET A 82 0.95 -1.55 -3.99
CA MET A 82 0.90 -2.65 -4.95
C MET A 82 0.14 -2.14 -6.17
N TYR A 83 0.59 -2.53 -7.35
CA TYR A 83 0.02 -2.09 -8.62
C TYR A 83 0.21 -3.16 -9.69
N GLU A 84 -0.65 -3.15 -10.70
CA GLU A 84 -0.51 -3.99 -11.88
C GLU A 84 -0.02 -3.17 -13.07
N ASP A 85 0.88 -3.76 -13.85
CA ASP A 85 1.47 -3.19 -15.06
C ASP A 85 1.72 -4.32 -16.07
N GLU A 86 1.26 -4.16 -17.30
CA GLU A 86 1.35 -5.16 -18.39
C GLU A 86 0.99 -6.62 -18.01
N GLY A 87 -0.03 -6.82 -17.17
CA GLY A 87 -0.49 -8.12 -16.68
C GLY A 87 0.29 -8.68 -15.49
N LYS A 88 1.26 -7.93 -14.96
CA LYS A 88 2.18 -8.32 -13.89
C LYS A 88 1.90 -7.53 -12.62
N LEU A 89 1.87 -8.21 -11.49
CA LEU A 89 1.72 -7.57 -10.18
C LEU A 89 3.07 -7.08 -9.69
N ASN A 90 3.16 -5.85 -9.21
CA ASN A 90 4.37 -5.25 -8.67
C ASN A 90 4.07 -4.70 -7.27
N ALA A 91 5.12 -4.53 -6.45
CA ALA A 91 4.99 -3.98 -5.12
C ALA A 91 6.16 -3.05 -4.76
N ILE A 92 5.86 -1.94 -4.08
CA ILE A 92 6.85 -1.05 -3.48
C ILE A 92 6.61 -1.03 -1.97
N LEU A 93 7.64 -1.35 -1.21
CA LEU A 93 7.68 -1.31 0.24
C LEU A 93 8.63 -0.18 0.66
N TYR A 94 8.12 0.73 1.50
CA TYR A 94 8.92 1.76 2.16
C TYR A 94 9.07 1.37 3.62
N LEU A 95 10.30 1.25 4.08
CA LEU A 95 10.66 0.90 5.44
C LEU A 95 11.51 2.01 6.05
N HIS A 96 11.53 2.07 7.38
CA HIS A 96 12.36 2.98 8.16
C HIS A 96 13.08 2.20 9.26
N TYR A 97 14.32 2.58 9.55
CA TYR A 97 15.15 1.96 10.58
C TYR A 97 15.72 3.03 11.53
N LYS A 98 16.23 2.66 12.71
CA LYS A 98 16.62 3.67 13.73
C LYS A 98 18.12 3.97 13.72
N ASP A 99 18.96 2.98 13.45
CA ASP A 99 20.41 3.00 13.54
C ASP A 99 20.99 2.08 12.45
N ASP A 100 22.13 2.41 11.84
CA ASP A 100 22.72 1.59 10.77
C ASP A 100 23.03 0.15 11.20
N LYS A 101 23.21 -0.12 12.50
CA LYS A 101 23.32 -1.49 13.03
C LYS A 101 22.05 -2.33 12.82
N ASP A 102 20.89 -1.68 12.71
CA ASP A 102 19.60 -2.32 12.47
C ASP A 102 19.54 -2.94 11.07
N LEU A 103 20.31 -2.41 10.11
CA LEU A 103 20.43 -2.97 8.77
C LEU A 103 21.01 -4.39 8.77
N ARG A 104 21.64 -4.84 9.87
CA ARG A 104 22.02 -6.25 10.06
C ARG A 104 20.81 -7.20 10.14
N LYS A 105 19.64 -6.72 10.57
CA LYS A 105 18.36 -7.46 10.48
C LYS A 105 18.00 -7.79 9.03
N ILE A 106 18.48 -6.97 8.11
CA ILE A 106 18.37 -7.16 6.66
C ILE A 106 19.74 -7.45 6.02
N SER A 107 20.65 -8.10 6.75
CA SER A 107 22.00 -8.56 6.35
C SER A 107 22.83 -7.57 5.54
N PHE A 108 22.68 -6.27 5.78
CA PHE A 108 23.71 -5.31 5.43
C PHE A 108 24.66 -5.13 6.60
N TYR A 109 25.95 -5.13 6.29
CA TYR A 109 27.02 -4.97 7.27
C TYR A 109 27.86 -3.76 6.89
N ALA A 110 27.93 -2.77 7.79
CA ALA A 110 28.86 -1.66 7.68
C ALA A 110 30.28 -2.10 8.08
N ASP A 111 31.30 -1.70 7.31
CA ASP A 111 32.71 -1.80 7.70
C ASP A 111 33.15 -0.64 8.60
N ALA A 112 34.45 -0.58 8.95
CA ALA A 112 34.99 0.46 9.84
C ALA A 112 34.93 1.88 9.23
N GLU A 113 34.94 1.98 7.90
CA GLU A 113 34.74 3.23 7.16
C GLU A 113 33.25 3.54 6.91
N GLY A 114 32.35 2.71 7.45
CA GLY A 114 30.91 2.86 7.34
C GLY A 114 30.35 2.47 5.97
N ARG A 115 31.11 1.83 5.08
CA ARG A 115 30.60 1.36 3.78
C ARG A 115 29.77 0.10 3.99
N LEU A 116 28.64 0.00 3.30
CA LEU A 116 27.78 -1.17 3.41
C LEU A 116 28.28 -2.32 2.54
N SER A 117 27.98 -3.54 3.00
CA SER A 117 28.17 -4.78 2.26
C SER A 117 26.99 -5.72 2.46
N TYR A 118 26.70 -6.57 1.47
CA TYR A 118 25.58 -7.50 1.45
C TYR A 118 26.05 -8.88 0.97
N PRO A 119 25.59 -10.02 1.51
CA PRO A 119 26.00 -11.35 1.05
C PRO A 119 25.78 -11.57 -0.45
N TYR A 120 26.82 -12.00 -1.16
CA TYR A 120 26.69 -12.40 -2.56
C TYR A 120 26.02 -13.78 -2.67
N ILE A 121 24.89 -13.84 -3.37
CA ILE A 121 24.08 -15.05 -3.52
C ILE A 121 24.18 -15.49 -4.98
N HIS A 122 24.92 -16.57 -5.22
CA HIS A 122 25.28 -17.00 -6.57
C HIS A 122 24.07 -17.34 -7.47
N GLN A 123 22.89 -17.62 -6.90
CA GLN A 123 21.64 -17.85 -7.63
C GLN A 123 21.00 -16.56 -8.22
N TYR A 124 21.57 -15.38 -8.02
CA TYR A 124 21.07 -14.12 -8.57
C TYR A 124 22.09 -13.46 -9.52
N ASN A 125 21.57 -12.82 -10.56
CA ASN A 125 22.25 -11.79 -11.33
C ASN A 125 22.07 -10.45 -10.61
N TYR A 126 23.10 -9.62 -10.62
CA TYR A 126 23.10 -8.33 -9.93
C TYR A 126 23.41 -7.20 -10.91
N ASP A 127 22.68 -6.11 -10.76
CA ASP A 127 22.91 -4.83 -11.42
C ASP A 127 23.31 -3.84 -10.31
N LEU A 128 24.57 -3.41 -10.30
CA LEU A 128 25.20 -2.69 -9.20
C LEU A 128 25.53 -1.27 -9.65
N GLU A 129 24.90 -0.26 -9.06
CA GLU A 129 25.15 1.14 -9.45
C GLU A 129 26.47 1.66 -8.88
N GLN A 130 26.75 1.37 -7.61
CA GLN A 130 27.92 1.87 -6.86
C GLN A 130 28.53 0.77 -5.98
N GLY A 131 28.77 -0.42 -6.57
CA GLY A 131 29.35 -1.54 -5.84
C GLY A 131 29.95 -2.62 -6.72
N ARG A 132 30.67 -3.54 -6.09
CA ARG A 132 31.36 -4.68 -6.73
C ARG A 132 31.17 -5.96 -5.95
N ILE A 133 31.22 -7.10 -6.64
CA ILE A 133 31.33 -8.41 -5.99
C ILE A 133 32.78 -8.59 -5.53
N ASP A 134 32.97 -8.84 -4.24
CA ASP A 134 34.25 -9.13 -3.59
C ASP A 134 34.12 -10.42 -2.76
N GLY A 135 34.54 -11.53 -3.34
CA GLY A 135 34.46 -12.86 -2.74
C GLY A 135 33.02 -13.29 -2.41
N ARG A 136 32.67 -13.29 -1.11
CA ARG A 136 31.35 -13.70 -0.60
C ARG A 136 30.39 -12.52 -0.37
N TYR A 137 30.80 -11.30 -0.68
CA TYR A 137 30.02 -10.09 -0.45
C TYR A 137 29.93 -9.24 -1.70
N ILE A 138 28.87 -8.46 -1.79
CA ILE A 138 28.79 -7.26 -2.61
C ILE A 138 29.19 -6.12 -1.68
N ARG A 139 30.22 -5.36 -2.03
CA ARG A 139 30.60 -4.14 -1.31
C ARG A 139 30.12 -2.93 -2.10
N PHE A 140 29.58 -1.95 -1.39
CA PHE A 140 29.15 -0.69 -1.97
C PHE A 140 30.16 0.40 -1.62
N ASP A 141 30.61 1.14 -2.63
CA ASP A 141 31.53 2.27 -2.45
C ASP A 141 30.77 3.54 -2.01
N ALA A 142 29.46 3.57 -2.22
CA ALA A 142 28.58 4.63 -1.76
C ALA A 142 28.51 4.70 -0.23
N GLN A 143 28.74 5.89 0.34
CA GLN A 143 28.57 6.12 1.77
C GLN A 143 27.10 6.34 2.18
N ASN A 144 26.31 7.09 1.40
CA ASN A 144 24.99 7.56 1.87
C ASN A 144 23.81 6.81 1.26
N THR A 145 23.81 6.57 -0.06
CA THR A 145 22.74 5.84 -0.75
C THR A 145 23.29 4.61 -1.46
N VAL A 146 22.80 3.43 -1.07
CA VAL A 146 23.13 2.16 -1.71
C VAL A 146 21.98 1.71 -2.57
N LYS A 147 22.24 1.44 -3.85
CA LYS A 147 21.23 0.95 -4.80
C LYS A 147 21.74 -0.21 -5.64
N PHE A 148 20.92 -1.25 -5.80
CA PHE A 148 21.17 -2.37 -6.70
C PHE A 148 19.88 -3.10 -7.07
N THR A 149 19.89 -3.80 -8.22
CA THR A 149 18.83 -4.73 -8.62
C THR A 149 19.36 -6.16 -8.61
N MET A 150 18.48 -7.11 -8.26
CA MET A 150 18.74 -8.54 -8.23
C MET A 150 17.66 -9.29 -9.00
N ARG A 151 18.07 -10.20 -9.88
CA ARG A 151 17.20 -11.01 -10.74
C ARG A 151 17.58 -12.48 -10.59
N GLN A 152 16.61 -13.38 -10.47
CA GLN A 152 16.92 -14.80 -10.30
C GLN A 152 17.65 -15.35 -11.55
N LYS A 153 18.64 -16.23 -11.36
CA LYS A 153 19.31 -16.95 -12.45
C LYS A 153 18.51 -18.19 -12.84
N GLY A 154 18.47 -18.46 -14.14
CA GLY A 154 17.75 -19.58 -14.72
C GLY A 154 16.34 -19.18 -15.14
N ASP A 155 15.80 -19.97 -16.07
CA ASP A 155 14.42 -19.83 -16.49
C ASP A 155 13.48 -20.34 -15.37
N LEU A 156 12.32 -19.70 -15.22
CA LEU A 156 11.23 -20.19 -14.37
C LEU A 156 10.51 -21.34 -15.11
N SER A 157 11.25 -22.42 -15.38
CA SER A 157 10.80 -23.60 -16.13
C SER A 157 9.68 -24.38 -15.45
N ARG A 158 9.40 -24.06 -14.18
CA ARG A 158 8.17 -24.44 -13.48
C ARG A 158 7.09 -23.43 -13.83
N LYS A 159 5.97 -23.90 -14.37
CA LYS A 159 4.79 -23.07 -14.63
C LYS A 159 4.48 -22.14 -13.43
N THR A 160 4.49 -20.85 -13.71
CA THR A 160 4.22 -19.79 -12.74
C THR A 160 2.79 -19.28 -12.87
N TYR A 161 2.18 -18.93 -11.75
CA TYR A 161 0.88 -18.28 -11.68
C TYR A 161 1.07 -16.81 -11.31
N SER A 162 0.70 -15.89 -12.21
CA SER A 162 0.73 -14.44 -11.94
C SER A 162 -0.33 -14.09 -10.90
N LEU A 163 0.07 -13.33 -9.88
CA LEU A 163 -0.82 -12.90 -8.81
C LEU A 163 -1.67 -11.66 -9.20
N ALA A 164 -1.47 -11.09 -10.39
CA ALA A 164 -2.18 -9.89 -10.86
C ALA A 164 -3.71 -10.03 -10.84
N ASN A 165 -4.24 -11.18 -11.29
CA ASN A 165 -5.68 -11.42 -11.30
C ASN A 165 -6.25 -11.62 -9.89
N ALA A 166 -5.49 -12.26 -9.00
CA ALA A 166 -5.87 -12.41 -7.59
C ALA A 166 -5.88 -11.05 -6.87
N TRP A 167 -4.87 -10.21 -7.11
CA TRP A 167 -4.79 -8.84 -6.59
C TRP A 167 -5.95 -7.98 -7.10
N LYS A 168 -6.29 -8.05 -8.38
CA LYS A 168 -7.46 -7.36 -8.96
C LYS A 168 -8.77 -7.78 -8.27
N ALA A 169 -8.96 -9.07 -7.99
CA ALA A 169 -10.13 -9.55 -7.25
C ALA A 169 -10.19 -8.95 -5.83
N LEU A 170 -9.08 -8.98 -5.09
CA LEU A 170 -8.97 -8.42 -3.74
C LEU A 170 -9.15 -6.89 -3.70
N GLU A 171 -8.67 -6.16 -4.72
CA GLU A 171 -8.88 -4.71 -4.80
C GLU A 171 -10.34 -4.38 -5.13
N ASN A 172 -11.03 -5.19 -5.95
CA ASN A 172 -12.47 -5.05 -6.22
C ASN A 172 -13.34 -5.34 -4.98
N GLU A 173 -12.91 -6.24 -4.08
CA GLU A 173 -13.57 -6.44 -2.78
C GLU A 173 -13.34 -5.28 -1.81
N LYS A 174 -12.14 -4.69 -1.85
CA LYS A 174 -11.75 -3.52 -1.04
C LYS A 174 -12.42 -2.23 -1.52
N PHE A 175 -12.67 -2.09 -2.82
CA PHE A 175 -13.32 -0.93 -3.43
C PHE A 175 -14.53 -1.36 -4.26
N ILE A 176 -15.68 -1.45 -3.59
CA ILE A 176 -16.94 -1.87 -4.20
C ILE A 176 -17.55 -0.65 -4.92
N ASP A 177 -17.75 -0.73 -6.24
CA ASP A 177 -18.51 0.28 -6.99
C ASP A 177 -19.98 0.28 -6.49
N VAL A 178 -20.43 1.42 -5.97
CA VAL A 178 -21.80 1.65 -5.47
C VAL A 178 -22.51 2.74 -6.27
N SER A 179 -22.02 3.06 -7.48
CA SER A 179 -22.53 4.15 -8.32
C SER A 179 -23.97 3.92 -8.82
N ALA A 180 -24.47 2.68 -8.78
CA ALA A 180 -25.84 2.35 -9.13
C ALA A 180 -26.82 2.70 -8.01
N GLU A 181 -26.43 2.46 -6.75
CA GLU A 181 -27.22 2.76 -5.56
C GLU A 181 -27.09 4.23 -5.13
N PHE A 182 -25.88 4.80 -5.27
CA PHE A 182 -25.51 6.14 -4.85
C PHE A 182 -24.60 6.80 -5.90
N SER A 183 -25.22 7.58 -6.78
CA SER A 183 -24.54 8.14 -7.95
C SER A 183 -23.64 9.33 -7.61
N LYS A 184 -22.81 9.75 -8.58
CA LYS A 184 -22.13 11.07 -8.55
C LYS A 184 -23.07 12.22 -8.17
N LYS A 185 -24.30 12.22 -8.70
CA LYS A 185 -25.30 13.28 -8.44
C LYS A 185 -25.75 13.27 -6.98
N ASP A 186 -25.82 12.10 -6.35
CA ASP A 186 -26.21 11.97 -4.95
C ASP A 186 -25.05 12.34 -4.01
N PHE A 187 -23.83 11.92 -4.33
CA PHE A 187 -22.61 12.38 -3.67
C PHE A 187 -22.51 13.93 -3.68
N GLU A 188 -22.74 14.56 -4.83
CA GLU A 188 -22.69 16.01 -4.98
C GLU A 188 -23.81 16.74 -4.20
N LYS A 189 -25.01 16.16 -4.07
CA LYS A 189 -26.09 16.71 -3.22
C LYS A 189 -25.73 16.63 -1.74
N VAL A 190 -25.35 15.45 -1.25
CA VAL A 190 -24.94 15.24 0.15
C VAL A 190 -23.80 16.19 0.51
N ARG A 191 -22.81 16.35 -0.38
CA ARG A 191 -21.73 17.32 -0.22
C ARG A 191 -22.25 18.76 -0.08
N LYS A 192 -23.17 19.20 -0.95
CA LYS A 192 -23.80 20.54 -0.87
C LYS A 192 -24.63 20.71 0.42
N PHE A 193 -25.34 19.67 0.85
CA PHE A 193 -26.12 19.66 2.08
C PHE A 193 -25.25 19.87 3.32
N VAL A 194 -24.16 19.10 3.47
CA VAL A 194 -23.22 19.25 4.60
C VAL A 194 -22.59 20.66 4.60
N PHE A 195 -22.26 21.21 3.43
CA PHE A 195 -21.76 22.60 3.34
C PHE A 195 -22.78 23.69 3.66
N LYS A 196 -24.08 23.38 3.68
CA LYS A 196 -25.17 24.34 3.94
C LYS A 196 -25.68 24.25 5.39
N ASN A 197 -25.84 23.03 5.89
CA ASN A 197 -26.54 22.73 7.15
C ASN A 197 -25.60 22.17 8.22
N GLY A 198 -24.35 21.85 7.87
CA GLY A 198 -23.36 21.26 8.76
C GLY A 198 -22.48 22.27 9.50
N ASP A 199 -21.67 21.75 10.40
CA ASP A 199 -20.68 22.47 11.19
C ASP A 199 -19.25 22.06 10.78
N ARG A 200 -18.26 22.37 11.63
CA ARG A 200 -16.86 21.96 11.47
C ARG A 200 -16.43 21.10 12.65
N ARG A 201 -15.99 19.87 12.37
CA ARG A 201 -15.55 18.91 13.39
C ARG A 201 -14.34 18.14 12.90
N THR A 202 -13.38 17.90 13.78
CA THR A 202 -12.24 17.01 13.48
C THR A 202 -12.68 15.56 13.52
N PHE A 203 -12.36 14.80 12.47
CA PHE A 203 -12.50 13.34 12.46
C PHE A 203 -11.14 12.63 12.48
N ARG A 204 -10.15 13.05 11.67
CA ARG A 204 -8.76 12.54 11.75
C ARG A 204 -7.78 13.70 11.86
N ASN A 205 -6.62 13.43 12.46
CA ASN A 205 -5.56 14.42 12.69
C ASN A 205 -5.06 15.09 11.39
N MET A 206 -5.21 14.43 10.24
CA MET A 206 -4.79 14.94 8.94
C MET A 206 -5.69 16.08 8.43
N ASP A 207 -6.98 16.08 8.76
CA ASP A 207 -7.99 16.94 8.16
C ASP A 207 -8.85 17.72 9.20
N ASN A 208 -8.20 18.19 10.27
CA ASN A 208 -8.80 19.02 11.33
C ASN A 208 -9.82 20.06 10.82
N GLY A 209 -11.04 20.04 11.37
CA GLY A 209 -12.12 20.92 10.93
C GLY A 209 -12.77 20.52 9.60
N ASN A 210 -12.95 19.21 9.36
CA ASN A 210 -13.81 18.71 8.28
C ASN A 210 -15.21 19.36 8.33
N PRO A 211 -15.85 19.65 7.18
CA PRO A 211 -17.29 19.84 7.16
C PRO A 211 -17.98 18.57 7.66
N HIS A 212 -18.93 18.73 8.58
CA HIS A 212 -19.57 17.64 9.28
C HIS A 212 -21.08 17.89 9.44
N TYR A 213 -21.88 16.83 9.50
CA TYR A 213 -23.29 16.90 9.87
C TYR A 213 -23.67 15.70 10.73
N ARG A 214 -24.37 15.95 11.84
CA ARG A 214 -24.89 14.90 12.74
C ARG A 214 -26.32 14.53 12.33
N PHE A 215 -26.50 13.30 11.87
CA PHE A 215 -27.82 12.67 11.79
C PHE A 215 -28.20 12.10 13.16
N SER A 216 -29.45 11.67 13.36
CA SER A 216 -29.90 11.13 14.65
C SER A 216 -29.03 9.96 15.12
N ASP A 217 -28.72 9.03 14.21
CA ASP A 217 -28.00 7.79 14.48
C ASP A 217 -26.51 7.79 14.09
N PHE A 218 -26.08 8.59 13.10
CA PHE A 218 -24.67 8.64 12.65
C PHE A 218 -24.11 10.06 12.47
N ASP A 219 -22.79 10.21 12.53
CA ASP A 219 -22.07 11.39 12.06
C ASP A 219 -21.71 11.22 10.58
N LEU A 220 -21.73 12.30 9.80
CA LEU A 220 -21.22 12.35 8.43
C LEU A 220 -20.13 13.41 8.29
N TYR A 221 -18.97 13.04 7.77
CA TYR A 221 -17.83 13.93 7.51
C TYR A 221 -17.49 14.01 6.03
N LEU A 222 -17.02 15.18 5.58
CA LEU A 222 -16.42 15.38 4.27
C LEU A 222 -14.89 15.41 4.38
N GLY A 223 -14.21 14.47 3.72
CA GLY A 223 -12.75 14.41 3.59
C GLY A 223 -12.26 14.93 2.24
N ALA A 224 -11.09 15.58 2.25
CA ALA A 224 -10.40 16.04 1.05
C ALA A 224 -9.28 15.06 0.68
N SER A 225 -9.61 14.07 -0.16
CA SER A 225 -8.70 12.98 -0.50
C SER A 225 -7.48 13.47 -1.28
N GLY A 226 -6.28 13.14 -0.79
CA GLY A 226 -5.01 13.30 -1.52
C GLY A 226 -4.31 14.66 -1.40
N GLN A 227 -4.56 15.44 -0.35
CA GLN A 227 -4.15 16.86 -0.30
C GLN A 227 -3.37 17.28 0.96
N LEU A 228 -2.26 16.61 1.28
CA LEU A 228 -1.28 17.10 2.27
C LEU A 228 -0.90 18.57 2.00
N ASN A 229 -0.65 18.91 0.74
CA ASN A 229 -0.20 20.24 0.31
C ASN A 229 -1.28 21.35 0.39
N LEU A 230 -2.55 21.04 0.70
CA LEU A 230 -3.60 22.07 0.87
C LEU A 230 -4.00 22.29 2.35
N LEU A 231 -3.45 21.48 3.26
CA LEU A 231 -3.57 21.71 4.71
C LEU A 231 -2.87 23.01 5.13
N GLU A 232 -1.78 23.37 4.45
CA GLU A 232 -1.02 24.60 4.70
C GLU A 232 -1.82 25.88 4.41
N THR A 233 -2.75 25.85 3.45
CA THR A 233 -3.48 27.06 3.02
C THR A 233 -4.86 27.22 3.67
N LYS A 234 -5.39 26.17 4.31
CA LYS A 234 -6.75 26.08 4.88
C LYS A 234 -7.92 26.42 3.92
N LYS A 235 -7.66 26.64 2.64
CA LYS A 235 -8.66 27.02 1.61
C LYS A 235 -8.92 25.89 0.63
N ILE A 236 -9.43 24.78 1.14
CA ILE A 236 -9.85 23.63 0.32
C ILE A 236 -11.16 23.98 -0.40
N ALA A 237 -11.13 23.97 -1.74
CA ALA A 237 -12.33 24.20 -2.55
C ALA A 237 -13.40 23.12 -2.29
N ARG A 238 -14.68 23.49 -2.29
CA ARG A 238 -15.80 22.54 -2.04
C ARG A 238 -15.78 21.31 -2.97
N THR A 239 -15.25 21.46 -4.18
CA THR A 239 -15.08 20.42 -5.19
C THR A 239 -14.00 19.38 -4.87
N ASN A 240 -13.07 19.69 -3.96
CA ASN A 240 -11.96 18.79 -3.58
C ASN A 240 -12.34 17.81 -2.47
N TYR A 241 -13.49 18.04 -1.81
CA TYR A 241 -14.05 17.10 -0.85
C TYR A 241 -14.70 15.94 -1.60
N ASN A 242 -13.94 14.85 -1.73
CA ASN A 242 -14.24 13.68 -2.54
C ASN A 242 -14.28 12.39 -1.72
N GLU A 243 -14.23 12.50 -0.39
CA GLU A 243 -14.45 11.42 0.56
C GLU A 243 -15.68 11.77 1.42
N LEU A 244 -16.63 10.84 1.55
CA LEU A 244 -17.69 10.89 2.58
C LEU A 244 -17.36 9.82 3.61
N VAL A 245 -17.38 10.16 4.89
CA VAL A 245 -17.18 9.20 5.99
C VAL A 245 -18.38 9.21 6.91
N ILE A 246 -19.04 8.06 6.99
CA ILE A 246 -20.18 7.78 7.87
C ILE A 246 -19.63 7.12 9.14
N HIS A 247 -20.04 7.62 10.31
CA HIS A 247 -19.60 7.10 11.60
C HIS A 247 -20.76 6.81 12.55
N ASP A 248 -20.91 5.53 12.93
CA ASP A 248 -22.01 5.00 13.74
C ASP A 248 -21.55 4.15 14.94
N LYS A 249 -20.27 4.28 15.32
CA LYS A 249 -19.35 3.37 16.06
C LYS A 249 -18.34 2.66 15.13
N GLN A 250 -18.69 2.41 13.87
CA GLN A 250 -17.76 1.99 12.82
C GLN A 250 -17.58 3.11 11.79
N TYR A 251 -16.58 3.00 10.92
CA TYR A 251 -16.32 3.98 9.87
C TYR A 251 -16.57 3.37 8.48
N TYR A 252 -17.52 3.93 7.74
CA TYR A 252 -17.77 3.58 6.35
C TYR A 252 -17.33 4.74 5.45
N THR A 253 -16.37 4.49 4.55
CA THR A 253 -15.76 5.51 3.71
C THR A 253 -16.15 5.34 2.25
N LEU A 254 -16.73 6.38 1.65
CA LEU A 254 -17.06 6.44 0.22
C LEU A 254 -16.11 7.41 -0.49
N TYR A 255 -15.55 7.02 -1.62
CA TYR A 255 -14.70 7.87 -2.47
C TYR A 255 -15.40 8.18 -3.81
N PHE A 256 -15.44 9.45 -4.20
CA PHE A 256 -15.87 9.88 -5.53
C PHE A 256 -14.65 10.22 -6.41
N ILE A 257 -14.47 9.48 -7.51
CA ILE A 257 -13.25 9.57 -8.33
C ILE A 257 -13.36 10.68 -9.37
N THR A 258 -12.88 11.88 -9.02
CA THR A 258 -12.94 13.07 -9.90
C THR A 258 -11.90 13.09 -11.03
N GLY A 259 -10.81 12.31 -10.94
CA GLY A 259 -9.73 12.32 -11.92
C GLY A 259 -8.51 11.48 -11.49
N GLU A 260 -7.46 11.52 -12.31
CA GLU A 260 -6.27 10.65 -12.23
C GLU A 260 -5.50 10.70 -10.90
N GLN A 261 -5.59 11.79 -10.14
CA GLN A 261 -4.84 11.94 -8.89
C GLN A 261 -5.24 10.93 -7.79
N MET A 262 -6.47 10.39 -7.80
CA MET A 262 -6.82 9.25 -6.94
C MET A 262 -6.48 7.88 -7.55
N GLY A 263 -6.15 7.82 -8.84
CA GLY A 263 -5.82 6.59 -9.56
C GLY A 263 -4.37 6.13 -9.42
N LYS A 264 -3.42 7.04 -9.13
CA LYS A 264 -1.97 6.70 -9.03
C LYS A 264 -1.66 5.55 -8.07
N ASN A 265 -2.44 5.40 -6.99
CA ASN A 265 -2.24 4.33 -6.00
C ASN A 265 -3.38 3.28 -6.00
N ARG A 266 -4.33 3.36 -6.94
CA ARG A 266 -5.57 2.56 -6.99
C ARG A 266 -6.02 2.39 -8.45
N THR A 267 -5.22 1.65 -9.22
CA THR A 267 -5.27 1.70 -10.70
C THR A 267 -6.58 1.16 -11.29
N ASN A 268 -7.34 0.34 -10.54
CA ASN A 268 -8.61 -0.22 -10.99
C ASN A 268 -9.84 0.71 -10.82
N LEU A 269 -9.69 1.89 -10.20
CA LEU A 269 -10.83 2.79 -9.93
C LEU A 269 -11.12 3.73 -11.12
N LYS A 270 -12.37 3.69 -11.60
CA LYS A 270 -12.82 4.45 -12.78
C LYS A 270 -13.27 5.86 -12.39
N LYS A 271 -12.95 6.83 -13.26
CA LYS A 271 -13.42 8.22 -13.13
C LYS A 271 -14.95 8.30 -13.15
N ASP A 272 -15.49 9.29 -12.45
CA ASP A 272 -16.91 9.61 -12.33
C ASP A 272 -17.77 8.50 -11.66
N ARG A 273 -17.12 7.60 -10.91
CA ARG A 273 -17.74 6.56 -10.07
C ARG A 273 -17.59 6.87 -8.57
N VAL A 274 -18.48 6.28 -7.77
CA VAL A 274 -18.43 6.27 -6.31
C VAL A 274 -18.13 4.85 -5.82
N TYR A 275 -17.10 4.72 -4.99
CA TYR A 275 -16.65 3.45 -4.42
C TYR A 275 -16.75 3.43 -2.91
N TRP A 276 -17.27 2.34 -2.34
CA TRP A 276 -17.11 2.05 -0.92
C TRP A 276 -15.76 1.39 -0.65
N HIS A 277 -14.98 2.01 0.25
CA HIS A 277 -13.76 1.43 0.79
C HIS A 277 -14.10 0.49 1.95
N ASN A 278 -14.18 -0.80 1.63
CA ASN A 278 -14.54 -1.87 2.56
C ASN A 278 -13.32 -2.35 3.35
N THR A 279 -12.79 -1.51 4.23
CA THR A 279 -11.58 -1.79 5.04
C THR A 279 -11.71 -3.02 5.94
N THR A 280 -12.92 -3.31 6.40
CA THR A 280 -13.25 -4.44 7.29
C THR A 280 -13.71 -5.69 6.53
N TYR A 281 -13.89 -5.61 5.21
CA TYR A 281 -14.48 -6.67 4.38
C TYR A 281 -15.87 -7.13 4.89
N ALA A 282 -16.60 -6.22 5.54
CA ALA A 282 -17.89 -6.47 6.18
C ALA A 282 -19.08 -6.40 5.19
N HIS A 283 -20.27 -6.72 5.69
CA HIS A 283 -21.48 -6.86 4.87
C HIS A 283 -22.06 -5.53 4.36
N LYS A 284 -22.58 -5.56 3.11
CA LYS A 284 -23.10 -4.39 2.37
C LYS A 284 -24.37 -3.75 2.95
N GLU A 285 -25.13 -4.46 3.78
CA GLU A 285 -26.50 -4.06 4.13
C GLU A 285 -26.58 -2.81 5.04
N ALA A 286 -25.67 -2.66 5.99
CA ALA A 286 -25.60 -1.44 6.82
C ALA A 286 -25.31 -0.20 5.96
N LEU A 287 -24.37 -0.32 5.01
CA LEU A 287 -24.07 0.76 4.08
C LEU A 287 -25.29 1.11 3.22
N LYS A 288 -26.00 0.14 2.64
CA LYS A 288 -27.21 0.42 1.84
C LYS A 288 -28.24 1.25 2.62
N ALA A 289 -28.46 0.93 3.89
CA ALA A 289 -29.37 1.70 4.75
C ALA A 289 -28.90 3.15 4.92
N TYR A 290 -27.59 3.39 5.09
CA TYR A 290 -27.05 4.76 5.14
C TYR A 290 -27.11 5.49 3.79
N LEU A 291 -26.77 4.83 2.67
CA LEU A 291 -26.87 5.42 1.34
C LEU A 291 -28.31 5.86 1.02
N GLN A 292 -29.31 5.07 1.45
CA GLN A 292 -30.71 5.41 1.28
C GLN A 292 -31.12 6.61 2.17
N LYS A 293 -30.77 6.61 3.47
CA LYS A 293 -31.01 7.76 4.36
C LYS A 293 -30.35 9.05 3.84
N LEU A 294 -29.12 8.96 3.33
CA LEU A 294 -28.39 10.09 2.76
C LEU A 294 -29.06 10.63 1.50
N LYS A 295 -29.69 9.77 0.69
CA LYS A 295 -30.54 10.22 -0.41
C LYS A 295 -31.75 10.95 0.18
N ASP A 296 -32.59 10.25 0.95
CA ASP A 296 -33.90 10.74 1.39
C ASP A 296 -33.85 12.04 2.21
N GLN A 297 -32.81 12.24 3.02
CA GLN A 297 -32.69 13.39 3.93
C GLN A 297 -31.87 14.57 3.37
N THR A 298 -31.44 14.52 2.09
CA THR A 298 -30.71 15.62 1.45
C THR A 298 -31.38 16.22 0.21
N TYR A 299 -32.67 15.91 0.01
CA TYR A 299 -33.57 16.57 -0.95
C TYR A 299 -34.28 17.78 -0.34
#